data_AF-A0A7J5LJH0-F1
#
_entry.id   AF-A0A7J5LJH0-F1
#
_cell.length_a   1.000
_cell.length_b   1.000
_cell.length_c   1.000
_cell.angle_alpha   90.00
_cell.angle_beta   90.00
_cell.angle_gamma   90.00
#
_symmetry.space_group_name_H-M   'P 1'
#
loop_
_entity.id
_entity.type
_entity.pdbx_description
1 polymer ?
#
loop_
_entity_poly.entity_id
_entity_poly.type
_entity_poly.pdbx_seq_one_letter_code
_entity_poly.pdbx_strand_id
1 'polypeptide(L)'
;MQKFSNMPLSEVASAAVPAARRVAVPTAKPASLSAEALNIPRSGIRDVFDRVERVPDAISLTVGEPSATAAPHIVAAACEAAQAGRTRYTNVLGVPEYRKA
;
A
#
# COMPACT_ATOMS: atom_id res chain seq x y z
N MET A 1 -41.82 5.01 -7.30
CA MET A 1 -41.37 6.42 -7.19
C MET A 1 -39.87 6.42 -6.88
N GLN A 2 -38.96 6.19 -7.84
CA GLN A 2 -38.51 7.15 -8.87
C GLN A 2 -38.31 8.57 -8.32
N LYS A 3 -37.16 8.90 -7.71
CA LYS A 3 -36.57 10.27 -7.66
C LYS A 3 -35.05 10.29 -7.35
N PHE A 4 -34.24 9.37 -7.88
CA PHE A 4 -32.77 9.52 -7.86
C PHE A 4 -32.10 9.30 -9.22
N SER A 5 -32.89 9.21 -10.29
CA SER A 5 -32.36 8.82 -11.61
C SER A 5 -31.86 9.99 -12.47
N ASN A 6 -31.82 11.24 -11.99
CA ASN A 6 -31.47 12.36 -12.87
C ASN A 6 -30.87 13.59 -12.18
N MET A 7 -29.90 13.40 -11.27
CA MET A 7 -29.06 14.51 -10.81
C MET A 7 -27.80 14.62 -11.69
N PRO A 8 -27.49 15.79 -12.27
CA PRO A 8 -26.24 15.99 -12.98
C PRO A 8 -25.06 15.92 -12.00
N LEU A 9 -23.94 15.32 -12.45
CA LEU A 9 -22.72 15.14 -11.65
C LEU A 9 -22.14 16.46 -11.06
N SER A 10 -22.64 17.62 -11.50
CA SER A 10 -22.30 18.93 -10.96
C SER A 10 -22.91 19.23 -9.57
N GLU A 11 -24.01 18.59 -9.17
CA GLU A 11 -24.67 18.89 -7.88
C GLU A 11 -24.15 18.06 -6.69
N VAL A 12 -23.63 16.85 -6.92
CA VAL A 12 -22.97 16.05 -5.87
C VAL A 12 -21.65 16.66 -5.40
N ALA A 13 -21.05 17.55 -6.20
CA ALA A 13 -19.80 18.23 -5.88
C ALA A 13 -19.97 19.42 -4.91
N SER A 14 -21.21 19.85 -4.63
CA SER A 14 -21.49 21.08 -3.88
C SER A 14 -22.05 20.81 -2.47
N ALA A 15 -21.61 19.74 -1.81
CA ALA A 15 -21.69 19.66 -0.35
C ALA A 15 -20.33 20.08 0.21
N ALA A 16 -20.14 21.40 0.33
CA ALA A 16 -18.95 21.98 0.94
C ALA A 16 -18.85 21.48 2.39
N VAL A 17 -17.93 20.53 2.62
CA VAL A 17 -17.54 20.10 3.96
C VAL A 17 -17.01 21.35 4.69
N PRO A 18 -17.58 21.74 5.84
CA PRO A 18 -17.08 22.91 6.55
C PRO A 18 -15.60 22.68 6.87
N ALA A 19 -14.76 23.65 6.49
CA ALA A 19 -13.33 23.61 6.70
C ALA A 19 -13.06 23.45 8.20
N ALA A 20 -12.79 22.22 8.63
CA ALA A 20 -12.38 21.93 9.99
C ALA A 20 -11.16 22.79 10.29
N ARG A 21 -11.29 23.67 11.29
CA ARG A 21 -10.21 24.53 11.77
C ARG A 21 -9.02 23.64 12.11
N ARG A 22 -7.99 23.64 11.25
CA ARG A 22 -6.74 22.92 11.52
C ARG A 22 -6.15 23.51 12.79
N VAL A 23 -6.25 22.77 13.88
CA VAL A 23 -5.48 23.04 15.09
C VAL A 23 -4.01 22.90 14.69
N ALA A 24 -3.22 23.95 14.90
CA ALA A 24 -1.79 23.87 14.70
C ALA A 24 -1.23 22.79 15.64
N VAL A 25 -0.80 21.67 15.08
CA VAL A 25 -0.08 20.64 15.83
C VAL A 25 1.27 21.26 16.20
N PRO A 26 1.66 21.31 17.49
CA PRO A 26 2.98 21.78 17.86
C PRO A 26 4.02 20.92 17.13
N THR A 27 4.76 21.53 16.21
CA THR A 27 5.84 20.81 15.51
C THR A 27 7.02 20.69 16.45
N ALA A 28 7.06 19.58 17.18
CA ALA A 28 8.28 19.16 17.85
C ALA A 28 9.41 19.04 16.81
N LYS A 29 10.63 19.44 17.20
CA LYS A 29 11.85 19.14 16.43
C LYS A 29 11.79 17.66 16.04
N PRO A 30 12.06 17.28 14.77
CA PRO A 30 11.99 15.88 14.37
C PRO A 30 12.84 15.07 15.36
N ALA A 31 12.20 14.11 16.02
CA ALA A 31 12.88 13.26 16.98
C ALA A 31 14.08 12.62 16.27
N SER A 32 15.25 12.65 16.90
CA SER A 32 16.40 11.91 16.40
C SER A 32 16.04 10.42 16.37
N LEU A 33 16.45 9.71 15.32
CA LEU A 33 16.36 8.25 15.28
C LEU A 33 17.13 7.64 16.45
N SER A 34 16.76 6.43 16.87
CA SER A 34 17.50 5.71 17.91
C SER A 34 18.90 5.34 17.43
N ALA A 35 19.83 5.13 18.36
CA ALA A 35 21.19 4.72 18.03
C ALA A 35 21.21 3.39 17.26
N GLU A 36 20.32 2.46 17.62
CA GLU A 36 20.18 1.16 16.95
C GLU A 36 19.77 1.33 15.48
N ALA A 37 18.78 2.18 15.20
CA ALA A 37 18.34 2.45 13.83
C ALA A 37 19.46 3.07 12.97
N LEU A 38 20.26 3.96 13.55
CA LEU A 38 21.39 4.60 12.88
C LEU A 38 22.55 3.63 12.61
N ASN A 39 22.68 2.57 13.41
CA ASN A 39 23.75 1.58 13.28
C ASN A 39 23.41 0.44 12.30
N ILE A 40 22.20 0.41 11.72
CA ILE A 40 21.85 -0.59 10.69
C ILE A 40 22.65 -0.30 9.42
N PRO A 41 23.53 -1.22 8.97
CA PRO A 41 24.32 -0.98 7.77
C PRO A 41 23.42 -1.00 6.54
N ARG A 42 23.85 -0.26 5.52
CA ARG A 42 23.23 -0.33 4.20
C ARG A 42 23.35 -1.75 3.63
N SER A 43 22.30 -2.22 2.96
CA SER A 43 22.30 -3.54 2.33
C SER A 43 23.21 -3.56 1.10
N GLY A 44 24.18 -4.48 1.08
CA GLY A 44 25.05 -4.70 -0.08
C GLY A 44 24.28 -5.16 -1.33
N ILE A 45 23.14 -5.85 -1.17
CA ILE A 45 22.25 -6.19 -2.29
C ILE A 45 21.78 -4.90 -2.97
N ARG A 46 21.41 -3.89 -2.18
CA ARG A 46 20.96 -2.61 -2.71
C ARG A 46 22.08 -1.86 -3.44
N ASP A 47 23.32 -1.96 -2.96
CA ASP A 47 24.46 -1.38 -3.66
C ASP A 47 24.71 -2.02 -5.03
N VAL A 48 24.50 -3.33 -5.16
CA VAL A 48 24.60 -4.03 -6.45
C VAL A 48 23.46 -3.62 -7.38
N PHE A 49 22.21 -3.59 -6.88
CA PHE A 49 21.05 -3.15 -7.66
C PHE A 49 21.21 -1.70 -8.19
N ASP A 50 21.65 -0.76 -7.35
CA ASP A 50 21.82 0.63 -7.76
C ASP A 50 22.97 0.82 -8.78
N ARG A 51 23.98 -0.07 -8.75
CA ARG A 51 25.10 -0.05 -9.70
C ARG A 51 24.71 -0.67 -11.04
N VAL A 52 23.99 -1.79 -11.04
CA VAL A 52 23.64 -2.51 -12.28
C VAL A 52 22.72 -1.68 -13.17
N GLU A 53 21.83 -0.85 -12.59
CA GLU A 53 21.00 0.10 -13.34
C GLU A 53 21.82 1.10 -14.18
N ARG A 54 23.08 1.34 -13.82
CA ARG A 54 23.97 2.28 -14.52
C ARG A 54 24.87 1.60 -15.56
N VAL A 55 24.77 0.27 -15.70
CA VAL A 55 25.58 -0.51 -16.65
C VAL A 55 24.69 -0.87 -17.85
N PRO A 56 24.92 -0.26 -19.03
CA PRO A 56 24.20 -0.64 -20.24
C PRO A 56 24.36 -2.13 -20.54
N ASP A 57 23.30 -2.75 -21.03
CA ASP A 57 23.26 -4.15 -21.49
C ASP A 57 23.57 -5.21 -20.41
N ALA A 58 23.52 -4.84 -19.12
CA ALA A 58 23.68 -5.79 -18.03
C ALA A 58 22.48 -6.76 -17.94
N ILE A 59 22.77 -8.06 -17.86
CA ILE A 59 21.79 -9.09 -17.52
C ILE A 59 21.67 -9.14 -15.99
N SER A 60 20.51 -8.76 -15.46
CA SER A 60 20.26 -8.83 -14.01
C SER A 60 19.93 -10.25 -13.58
N LEU A 61 20.81 -10.83 -12.76
CA LEU A 61 20.61 -12.11 -12.07
C LEU A 61 20.34 -11.91 -10.57
N THR A 62 19.96 -10.69 -10.16
CA THR A 62 19.85 -10.29 -8.76
C THR A 62 18.41 -10.31 -8.24
N VAL A 63 17.43 -10.59 -9.11
CA VAL A 63 16.01 -10.63 -8.78
C VAL A 63 15.71 -11.90 -7.97
N GLY A 64 15.23 -11.71 -6.73
CA GLY A 64 14.93 -12.79 -5.80
C GLY A 64 13.46 -13.24 -5.80
N GLU A 65 12.62 -12.69 -6.68
CA GLU A 65 11.22 -13.09 -6.84
C GLU A 65 11.05 -14.07 -8.03
N PRO A 66 10.01 -14.92 -8.01
CA PRO A 66 9.70 -15.78 -9.15
C PRO A 66 9.43 -14.98 -10.42
N SER A 67 9.75 -15.56 -11.58
CA SER A 67 9.47 -14.96 -12.89
C SER A 67 8.00 -15.00 -13.28
N ALA A 68 7.22 -15.88 -12.67
CA ALA A 68 5.78 -16.02 -12.90
C ALA A 68 4.98 -15.11 -11.97
N THR A 69 3.89 -14.55 -12.50
CA THR A 69 2.90 -13.82 -11.69
C THR A 69 2.01 -14.76 -10.87
N ALA A 70 1.17 -14.20 -10.00
CA ALA A 70 0.24 -14.96 -9.18
C ALA A 70 -0.75 -15.78 -10.04
N ALA A 71 -1.10 -16.98 -9.58
CA ALA A 71 -2.01 -17.86 -10.30
C ALA A 71 -3.42 -17.21 -10.45
N PRO A 72 -4.14 -17.45 -11.57
CA PRO A 72 -5.41 -16.76 -11.85
C PRO A 72 -6.48 -16.89 -10.75
N HIS A 73 -6.56 -18.05 -10.10
CA HIS A 73 -7.54 -18.28 -9.03
C HIS A 73 -7.21 -17.48 -7.76
N ILE A 74 -5.94 -17.17 -7.49
CA ILE A 74 -5.53 -16.32 -6.36
C ILE A 74 -5.95 -14.88 -6.64
N VAL A 75 -5.70 -14.39 -7.87
CA VAL A 75 -6.13 -13.05 -8.28
C VAL A 75 -7.64 -12.90 -8.20
N ALA A 76 -8.39 -13.89 -8.70
CA ALA A 76 -9.85 -13.90 -8.63
C ALA A 76 -10.37 -13.88 -7.18
N ALA A 77 -9.80 -14.69 -6.28
CA ALA A 77 -10.18 -14.71 -4.87
C ALA A 77 -9.89 -13.37 -4.16
N ALA A 78 -8.78 -12.70 -4.50
CA ALA A 78 -8.47 -11.38 -3.98
C ALA A 78 -9.47 -10.31 -4.46
N CYS A 79 -9.84 -10.35 -5.75
CA CYS A 79 -10.86 -9.46 -6.30
C CYS A 79 -12.23 -9.68 -5.65
N GLU A 80 -12.65 -10.94 -5.48
CA GLU A 80 -13.90 -11.28 -4.81
C GLU A 80 -13.93 -10.76 -3.37
N ALA A 81 -12.84 -10.96 -2.62
CA ALA A 81 -12.75 -10.49 -1.23
C ALA A 81 -12.89 -8.96 -1.14
N ALA A 82 -12.27 -8.22 -2.05
CA ALA A 82 -12.38 -6.77 -2.12
C ALA A 82 -13.81 -6.32 -2.48
N GLN A 83 -14.44 -6.95 -3.48
CA GLN A 83 -15.82 -6.66 -3.89
C GLN A 83 -16.83 -6.98 -2.78
N ALA A 84 -16.60 -8.03 -2.00
CA ALA A 84 -17.39 -8.42 -0.84
C ALA A 84 -17.17 -7.52 0.39
N GLY A 85 -16.33 -6.47 0.28
CA GLY A 85 -16.08 -5.52 1.36
C GLY A 85 -15.22 -6.06 2.50
N ARG A 86 -14.40 -7.11 2.27
CA ARG A 86 -13.46 -7.65 3.26
C ARG A 86 -12.22 -6.75 3.45
N THR A 87 -12.45 -5.48 3.78
CA THR A 87 -11.42 -4.41 3.86
C THR A 87 -11.26 -3.85 5.27
N ARG A 88 -11.68 -4.61 6.29
CA ARG A 88 -11.61 -4.23 7.70
C ARG A 88 -10.48 -4.99 8.40
N TYR A 89 -10.19 -4.56 9.63
CA TYR A 89 -9.21 -5.25 10.47
C TYR A 89 -9.53 -6.74 10.60
N THR A 90 -8.46 -7.53 10.60
CA THR A 90 -8.48 -8.95 10.92
C THR A 90 -7.91 -9.17 12.31
N ASN A 91 -7.94 -10.41 12.80
CA ASN A 91 -7.17 -10.77 13.98
C ASN A 91 -5.66 -10.54 13.73
N VAL A 92 -4.91 -10.17 14.77
CA VAL A 92 -3.45 -9.96 14.70
C VAL A 92 -2.70 -11.22 14.24
N LEU A 93 -3.23 -12.40 14.57
CA LEU A 93 -2.67 -13.68 14.13
C LEU A 93 -3.08 -14.03 12.69
N GLY A 94 -3.91 -13.22 12.04
CA GLY A 94 -4.47 -13.48 10.71
C GLY A 94 -5.88 -14.08 10.72
N VAL A 95 -6.46 -14.17 9.53
CA VAL A 95 -7.82 -14.67 9.29
C VAL A 95 -7.93 -16.15 9.72
N PRO A 96 -8.92 -16.55 10.54
CA PRO A 96 -9.05 -17.92 11.05
C PRO A 96 -9.07 -19.00 9.97
N GLU A 97 -9.76 -18.74 8.85
CA GLU A 97 -9.87 -19.65 7.71
C GLU A 97 -8.50 -19.88 7.06
N TYR A 98 -7.70 -18.81 6.91
CA TYR A 98 -6.35 -18.89 6.36
C TYR A 98 -5.40 -19.65 7.28
N ARG A 99 -5.57 -19.55 8.60
CA ARG A 99 -4.75 -20.29 9.58
C ARG A 99 -5.05 -21.79 9.65
N LYS A 100 -6.19 -22.24 9.13
CA LYS A 100 -6.61 -23.65 9.12
C LYS A 100 -6.25 -24.38 7.84
N ALA A 101 -6.12 -23.63 6.73
CA ALA A 101 -5.73 -24.16 5.43
C ALA A 101 -4.28 -24.65 5.45
#